data_AF-A0A6C1E652-F1
#
_entry.id   AF-A0A6C1E652-F1
#
_cell.length_a   1.000
_cell.length_b   1.000
_cell.length_c   1.000
_cell.angle_alpha   90.00
_cell.angle_beta   90.00
_cell.angle_gamma   90.00
#
_symmetry.space_group_name_H-M   'P 1'
#
loop_
_entity.id
_entity.type
_entity.pdbx_description
1 polymer ?
#
loop_
_entity_poly.entity_id
_entity_poly.type
_entity_poly.pdbx_seq_one_letter_code
_entity_poly.pdbx_strand_id
1 'polypeptide(L)'
;MAEQVKIIYGSFPLNLLQRSDIDEISTILEKAGVKDIDTARIYPDSEKILGEFRVPSRFTIHTKASGFSAGCLTKDNINKSIEESLSLLGVPNVETYFLHSPDPETPIEETLGAINSLYEQGKFKKFGLSNFATEDVKRIHEYAKSKNYVLPTVYQGNYNAFSRAIEDDLLLDNR
;
A
#
# COMPACT_ATOMS: atom_id res chain seq x y z
N MET A 1 -9.95 24.58 11.93
CA MET A 1 -10.74 23.96 10.84
C MET A 1 -10.53 22.47 10.99
N ALA A 2 -11.60 21.65 11.04
CA ALA A 2 -11.42 20.19 11.03
C ALA A 2 -10.63 19.81 9.78
N GLU A 3 -9.55 19.03 9.92
CA GLU A 3 -8.84 18.51 8.76
C GLU A 3 -9.82 17.69 7.92
N GLN A 4 -9.94 18.05 6.64
CA GLN A 4 -10.81 17.34 5.73
C GLN A 4 -10.22 15.95 5.49
N VAL A 5 -11.03 14.90 5.71
CA VAL A 5 -10.63 13.52 5.43
C VAL A 5 -10.26 13.39 3.95
N LYS A 6 -9.06 12.89 3.69
CA LYS A 6 -8.57 12.61 2.34
C LYS A 6 -9.31 11.40 1.77
N ILE A 7 -9.84 11.55 0.54
CA ILE A 7 -10.48 10.45 -0.18
C ILE A 7 -9.44 9.74 -1.05
N ILE A 8 -9.40 8.41 -0.99
CA ILE A 8 -8.55 7.53 -1.80
C ILE A 8 -9.47 6.55 -2.53
N TYR A 9 -9.27 6.35 -3.83
CA TYR A 9 -10.05 5.38 -4.60
C TYR A 9 -9.40 4.00 -4.58
N GLY A 10 -10.11 2.99 -4.07
CA GLY A 10 -9.65 1.61 -4.06
C GLY A 10 -9.96 0.90 -5.38
N SER A 11 -8.94 0.32 -6.02
CA SER A 11 -9.02 -0.24 -7.36
C SER A 11 -9.19 -1.77 -7.42
N PHE A 12 -9.45 -2.42 -6.28
CA PHE A 12 -9.70 -3.87 -6.24
C PHE A 12 -10.69 -4.38 -7.31
N PRO A 13 -11.86 -3.73 -7.55
CA PRO A 13 -12.86 -4.29 -8.47
C PRO A 13 -12.62 -3.96 -9.94
N LEU A 14 -11.50 -3.33 -10.33
CA LEU A 14 -11.32 -2.85 -11.71
C LEU A 14 -11.41 -3.96 -12.77
N ASN A 15 -11.02 -5.19 -12.45
CA ASN A 15 -11.15 -6.32 -13.37
C ASN A 15 -12.59 -6.74 -13.68
N LEU A 16 -13.56 -6.29 -12.87
CA LEU A 16 -14.98 -6.55 -13.06
C LEU A 16 -15.66 -5.51 -13.96
N LEU A 17 -14.94 -4.44 -14.31
CA LEU A 17 -15.47 -3.31 -15.07
C LEU A 17 -15.17 -3.43 -16.57
N GLN A 18 -15.98 -2.76 -17.38
CA GLN A 18 -15.68 -2.61 -18.79
C GLN A 18 -14.55 -1.61 -18.99
N ARG A 19 -13.79 -1.77 -20.07
CA ARG A 19 -12.70 -0.84 -20.43
C ARG A 19 -13.18 0.61 -20.55
N SER A 20 -14.41 0.83 -21.03
CA SER A 20 -15.04 2.16 -21.10
C SER A 20 -15.18 2.84 -19.75
N ASP A 21 -15.36 2.06 -18.68
CA ASP A 21 -15.67 2.57 -17.36
C ASP A 21 -14.45 3.21 -16.69
N ILE A 22 -13.23 2.80 -17.09
CA ILE A 22 -11.98 3.24 -16.47
C ILE A 22 -11.72 4.74 -16.73
N ASP A 23 -11.96 5.20 -17.97
CA ASP A 23 -11.80 6.61 -18.33
C ASP A 23 -12.89 7.49 -17.71
N GLU A 24 -14.13 6.97 -17.65
CA GLU A 24 -15.23 7.65 -16.98
C GLU A 24 -14.98 7.80 -15.48
N ILE A 25 -14.57 6.72 -14.81
CA ILE A 25 -14.17 6.74 -13.39
C ILE A 25 -13.06 7.76 -13.17
N SER A 26 -12.00 7.73 -13.98
CA SER A 26 -10.89 8.69 -13.85
C SER A 26 -11.39 10.14 -13.97
N THR A 27 -12.30 10.41 -14.90
CA THR A 27 -12.91 11.74 -15.07
C THR A 27 -13.76 12.15 -13.87
N ILE A 28 -14.54 11.21 -13.30
CA ILE A 28 -15.35 11.45 -12.10
C ILE A 28 -14.44 11.76 -10.90
N LEU A 29 -13.36 10.98 -10.71
CA LEU A 29 -12.40 11.17 -9.63
C LEU A 29 -11.72 12.55 -9.70
N GLU A 30 -11.29 12.98 -10.88
CA GLU A 30 -10.73 14.32 -11.08
C GLU A 30 -11.72 15.44 -10.75
N LYS A 31 -12.97 15.33 -11.22
CA LYS A 31 -14.04 16.30 -10.90
C LYS A 31 -14.34 16.35 -9.40
N ALA A 32 -14.24 15.21 -8.71
CA ALA A 32 -14.41 15.11 -7.27
C ALA A 32 -13.16 15.55 -6.47
N GLY A 33 -12.05 15.87 -7.14
CA GLY A 33 -10.80 16.27 -6.49
C GLY A 33 -10.04 15.13 -5.82
N VAL A 34 -10.36 13.87 -6.15
CA VAL A 34 -9.63 12.68 -5.67
C VAL A 34 -8.29 12.62 -6.41
N LYS A 35 -7.20 12.43 -5.67
CA LYS A 35 -5.83 12.46 -6.21
C LYS A 35 -5.09 11.14 -6.10
N ASP A 36 -5.63 10.17 -5.35
CA ASP A 36 -4.89 9.01 -4.91
C ASP A 36 -5.66 7.72 -5.21
N ILE A 37 -4.95 6.73 -5.75
CA ILE A 37 -5.45 5.40 -6.06
C ILE A 37 -4.72 4.38 -5.19
N ASP A 38 -5.47 3.51 -4.55
CA ASP A 38 -4.96 2.35 -3.82
C ASP A 38 -5.19 1.08 -4.63
N THR A 39 -4.09 0.41 -4.97
CA THR A 39 -4.07 -0.90 -5.66
C THR A 39 -3.24 -1.89 -4.84
N ALA A 40 -3.06 -3.13 -5.32
CA ALA A 40 -2.16 -4.10 -4.72
C ALA A 40 -1.77 -5.18 -5.75
N ARG A 41 -0.66 -5.89 -5.51
CA ARG A 41 -0.29 -7.05 -6.35
C ARG A 41 -1.36 -8.12 -6.46
N ILE A 42 -2.04 -8.40 -5.36
CA ILE A 42 -3.03 -9.47 -5.29
C ILE A 42 -4.38 -9.05 -5.91
N TYR A 43 -4.58 -7.76 -6.21
CA TYR A 43 -5.81 -7.29 -6.81
C TYR A 43 -5.83 -7.75 -8.27
N PRO A 44 -6.83 -8.55 -8.69
CA PRO A 44 -6.81 -9.15 -10.02
C PRO A 44 -6.71 -8.09 -11.11
N ASP A 45 -5.69 -8.17 -11.97
CA ASP A 45 -5.39 -7.27 -13.08
C ASP A 45 -5.38 -5.75 -12.79
N SER A 46 -5.53 -5.33 -11.53
CA SER A 46 -5.74 -3.91 -11.18
C SER A 46 -4.57 -3.03 -11.62
N GLU A 47 -3.33 -3.40 -11.24
CA GLU A 47 -2.14 -2.63 -11.63
C GLU A 47 -1.92 -2.59 -13.13
N LYS A 48 -2.21 -3.70 -13.81
CA LYS A 48 -2.12 -3.80 -15.27
C LYS A 48 -3.11 -2.86 -15.94
N ILE A 49 -4.37 -2.87 -15.50
CA ILE A 49 -5.43 -1.98 -16.01
C ILE A 49 -5.01 -0.52 -15.75
N LEU A 50 -4.57 -0.18 -14.54
CA LEU A 50 -4.12 1.17 -14.22
C LEU A 50 -2.99 1.65 -15.15
N GLY A 51 -1.99 0.79 -15.41
CA GLY A 51 -0.89 1.10 -16.32
C GLY A 51 -1.31 1.23 -17.78
N GLU A 52 -2.13 0.31 -18.30
CA GLU A 52 -2.66 0.35 -19.67
C GLU A 52 -3.43 1.65 -19.97
N PHE A 53 -4.18 2.14 -18.99
CA PHE A 53 -4.96 3.38 -19.10
C PHE A 53 -4.20 4.63 -18.63
N ARG A 54 -2.89 4.49 -18.32
CA ARG A 54 -2.02 5.58 -17.87
C ARG A 54 -2.58 6.36 -16.69
N VAL A 55 -3.35 5.72 -15.81
CA VAL A 55 -3.89 6.32 -14.59
C VAL A 55 -2.77 6.93 -13.71
N PRO A 56 -1.57 6.34 -13.58
CA PRO A 56 -0.47 6.94 -12.82
C PRO A 56 0.03 8.30 -13.34
N SER A 57 -0.32 8.71 -14.57
CA SER A 57 0.00 10.05 -15.08
C SER A 57 -0.95 11.14 -14.55
N ARG A 58 -2.09 10.74 -13.98
CA ARG A 58 -3.16 11.62 -13.49
C ARG A 58 -3.30 11.55 -11.97
N PHE A 59 -2.92 10.43 -11.37
CA PHE A 59 -3.10 10.17 -9.94
C PHE A 59 -1.84 9.67 -9.26
N THR A 60 -1.79 9.91 -7.95
CA THR A 60 -0.79 9.36 -7.04
C THR A 60 -1.12 7.90 -6.73
N ILE A 61 -0.16 7.00 -6.90
CA ILE A 61 -0.40 5.56 -6.76
C ILE A 61 0.19 5.02 -5.46
N HIS A 62 -0.63 4.26 -4.76
CA HIS A 62 -0.25 3.45 -3.62
C HIS A 62 -0.45 1.99 -3.98
N THR A 63 0.57 1.15 -3.80
CA THR A 63 0.45 -0.30 -4.01
C THR A 63 1.00 -1.07 -2.82
N LYS A 64 0.76 -2.38 -2.83
CA LYS A 64 1.10 -3.28 -1.73
C LYS A 64 1.85 -4.47 -2.31
N ALA A 65 2.81 -4.97 -1.54
CA ALA A 65 3.43 -6.25 -1.79
C ALA A 65 2.37 -7.36 -1.93
N SER A 66 2.78 -8.52 -2.44
CA SER A 66 1.96 -9.72 -2.29
C SER A 66 1.69 -9.97 -0.79
N GLY A 67 0.57 -10.63 -0.49
CA GLY A 67 0.13 -10.86 0.87
C GLY A 67 -0.77 -12.08 0.97
N PHE A 68 -1.13 -12.44 2.19
CA PHE A 68 -2.02 -13.56 2.53
C PHE A 68 -1.52 -14.93 2.06
N SER A 69 -0.21 -15.10 1.92
CA SER A 69 0.41 -16.40 1.66
C SER A 69 1.71 -16.54 2.46
N ALA A 70 2.02 -17.76 2.88
CA ALA A 70 3.30 -18.11 3.50
C ALA A 70 4.49 -17.64 2.66
N GLY A 71 5.48 -17.02 3.31
CA GLY A 71 6.70 -16.55 2.65
C GLY A 71 6.50 -15.38 1.68
N CYS A 72 5.34 -14.73 1.65
CA CYS A 72 5.09 -13.60 0.75
C CYS A 72 5.99 -12.39 1.02
N LEU A 73 6.57 -12.29 2.22
CA LEU A 73 7.43 -11.18 2.63
C LEU A 73 8.92 -11.52 2.69
N THR A 74 9.34 -12.66 2.14
CA THR A 74 10.78 -12.94 1.92
C THR A 74 11.40 -11.85 1.05
N LYS A 75 12.71 -11.65 1.20
CA LYS A 75 13.46 -10.66 0.42
C LYS A 75 13.22 -10.82 -1.07
N ASP A 76 13.25 -12.05 -1.57
CA ASP A 76 13.09 -12.35 -2.99
C ASP A 76 11.66 -12.03 -3.47
N ASN A 77 10.64 -12.38 -2.67
CA ASN A 77 9.26 -12.08 -3.01
C ASN A 77 8.95 -10.59 -2.95
N ILE A 78 9.50 -9.84 -1.99
CA ILE A 78 9.35 -8.38 -1.93
C ILE A 78 9.99 -7.71 -3.15
N ASN A 79 11.23 -8.08 -3.49
CA ASN A 79 11.91 -7.54 -4.67
C ASN A 79 11.16 -7.86 -5.95
N LYS A 80 10.75 -9.12 -6.13
CA LYS A 80 9.94 -9.53 -7.30
C LYS A 80 8.61 -8.77 -7.35
N SER A 81 7.95 -8.64 -6.20
CA SER A 81 6.64 -8.02 -6.07
C SER A 81 6.66 -6.55 -6.51
N ILE A 82 7.63 -5.76 -6.04
CA ILE A 82 7.70 -4.35 -6.42
C ILE A 82 8.10 -4.16 -7.90
N GLU A 83 9.07 -4.92 -8.42
CA GLU A 83 9.50 -4.78 -9.82
C GLU A 83 8.36 -5.06 -10.80
N GLU A 84 7.59 -6.10 -10.53
CA GLU A 84 6.38 -6.41 -11.30
C GLU A 84 5.30 -5.32 -11.12
N SER A 85 5.10 -4.76 -9.91
CA SER A 85 4.15 -3.63 -9.72
C SER A 85 4.51 -2.47 -10.63
N LEU A 86 5.79 -2.05 -10.57
CA LEU A 86 6.31 -0.90 -11.30
C LEU A 86 6.25 -1.11 -12.81
N SER A 87 6.55 -2.33 -13.26
CA SER A 87 6.41 -2.74 -14.65
C SER A 87 4.96 -2.67 -15.14
N LEU A 88 4.02 -3.25 -14.39
CA LEU A 88 2.60 -3.26 -14.76
C LEU A 88 1.97 -1.87 -14.73
N LEU A 89 2.34 -1.04 -13.74
CA LEU A 89 1.90 0.35 -13.61
C LEU A 89 2.58 1.27 -14.63
N GLY A 90 3.71 0.86 -15.22
CA GLY A 90 4.48 1.67 -16.15
C GLY A 90 5.14 2.90 -15.50
N VAL A 91 5.57 2.79 -14.23
CA VAL A 91 6.18 3.88 -13.47
C VAL A 91 7.49 3.46 -12.81
N PRO A 92 8.44 4.39 -12.60
CA PRO A 92 9.71 4.06 -11.95
C PRO A 92 9.60 3.94 -10.42
N ASN A 93 8.57 4.54 -9.82
CA ASN A 93 8.30 4.49 -8.38
C ASN A 93 6.82 4.74 -8.06
N VAL A 94 6.42 4.41 -6.83
CA VAL A 94 5.08 4.66 -6.26
C VAL A 94 5.15 5.57 -5.02
N GLU A 95 4.04 6.18 -4.63
CA GLU A 95 4.00 7.05 -3.44
C GLU A 95 4.12 6.24 -2.15
N THR A 96 3.38 5.14 -2.03
CA THR A 96 3.47 4.25 -0.87
C THR A 96 3.55 2.81 -1.31
N TYR A 97 4.46 2.07 -0.68
CA TYR A 97 4.54 0.63 -0.79
C TYR A 97 4.20 0.00 0.56
N PHE A 98 3.15 -0.80 0.58
CA PHE A 98 2.67 -1.46 1.80
C PHE A 98 3.15 -2.90 1.91
N LEU A 99 3.45 -3.36 3.13
CA LEU A 99 3.26 -4.78 3.45
C LEU A 99 1.75 -5.03 3.59
N HIS A 100 1.19 -5.90 2.76
CA HIS A 100 -0.27 -6.07 2.67
C HIS A 100 -0.86 -6.85 3.85
N SER A 101 -0.12 -7.80 4.38
CA SER A 101 -0.49 -8.59 5.56
C SER A 101 0.77 -9.06 6.28
N PRO A 102 0.67 -9.48 7.55
CA PRO A 102 1.73 -10.22 8.22
C PRO A 102 2.11 -11.50 7.48
N ASP A 103 3.37 -11.91 7.64
CA ASP A 103 3.92 -13.20 7.20
C ASP A 103 4.77 -13.77 8.34
N PRO A 104 4.21 -14.67 9.17
CA PRO A 104 4.90 -15.19 10.35
C PRO A 104 6.05 -16.14 10.01
N GLU A 105 6.16 -16.61 8.76
CA GLU A 105 7.23 -17.51 8.33
C GLU A 105 8.51 -16.78 7.93
N THR A 106 8.41 -15.49 7.59
CA THR A 106 9.57 -14.69 7.22
C THR A 106 10.07 -13.89 8.42
N PRO A 107 11.36 -13.98 8.79
CA PRO A 107 11.96 -13.12 9.80
C PRO A 107 11.80 -11.64 9.43
N ILE A 108 11.30 -10.83 10.37
CA ILE A 108 11.01 -9.42 10.10
C ILE A 108 12.27 -8.63 9.70
N GLU A 109 13.44 -9.07 10.18
CA GLU A 109 14.74 -8.52 9.84
C GLU A 109 15.05 -8.62 8.34
N GLU A 110 14.67 -9.74 7.72
CA GLU A 110 14.82 -9.98 6.29
C GLU A 110 13.89 -9.07 5.49
N THR A 111 12.60 -9.07 5.86
CA THR A 111 11.56 -8.22 5.24
C THR A 111 11.95 -6.75 5.29
N LEU A 112 12.33 -6.23 6.47
CA LEU A 112 12.67 -4.80 6.64
C LEU A 112 14.00 -4.43 5.99
N GLY A 113 14.95 -5.37 5.90
CA GLY A 113 16.16 -5.17 5.10
C GLY A 113 15.85 -5.01 3.61
N ALA A 114 14.94 -5.82 3.06
CA ALA A 114 14.50 -5.70 1.68
C ALA A 114 13.74 -4.38 1.44
N ILE A 115 12.80 -4.04 2.30
CA ILE A 115 12.04 -2.78 2.24
C ILE A 115 12.97 -1.56 2.26
N ASN A 116 13.95 -1.53 3.17
CA ASN A 116 14.88 -0.40 3.24
C ASN A 116 15.74 -0.29 1.97
N SER A 117 16.23 -1.42 1.45
CA SER A 117 17.01 -1.40 0.20
C SER A 117 16.20 -0.86 -0.98
N LEU A 118 14.92 -1.22 -1.09
CA LEU A 118 14.04 -0.71 -2.13
C LEU A 118 13.72 0.79 -1.96
N TYR A 119 13.60 1.25 -0.71
CA TYR A 119 13.46 2.67 -0.40
C TYR A 119 14.71 3.47 -0.80
N GLU A 120 15.90 2.97 -0.48
CA GLU A 120 17.18 3.60 -0.89
C GLU A 120 17.36 3.64 -2.41
N GLN A 121 16.83 2.64 -3.12
CA GLN A 121 16.76 2.61 -4.58
C GLN A 121 15.71 3.57 -5.16
N GLY A 122 14.91 4.23 -4.33
CA GLY A 122 13.88 5.18 -4.73
C GLY A 122 12.63 4.53 -5.36
N LYS A 123 12.40 3.23 -5.13
CA LYS A 123 11.29 2.47 -5.73
C LYS A 123 9.93 2.87 -5.15
N PHE A 124 9.92 3.46 -3.95
CA PHE A 124 8.75 4.08 -3.34
C PHE A 124 9.17 5.21 -2.39
N LYS A 125 8.23 6.11 -2.05
CA LYS A 125 8.52 7.27 -1.18
C LYS A 125 8.11 7.10 0.28
N LYS A 126 7.07 6.31 0.54
CA LYS A 126 6.57 6.03 1.91
C LYS A 126 6.44 4.54 2.12
N PHE A 127 6.82 4.11 3.31
CA PHE A 127 6.60 2.76 3.76
C PHE A 127 5.27 2.68 4.54
N GLY A 128 4.44 1.67 4.22
CA GLY A 128 3.17 1.45 4.88
C GLY A 128 2.95 0.01 5.37
N LEU A 129 2.02 -0.15 6.33
CA LEU A 129 1.58 -1.43 6.85
C LEU A 129 0.07 -1.59 6.68
N SER A 130 -0.39 -2.82 6.44
CA SER A 130 -1.82 -3.16 6.38
C SER A 130 -2.10 -4.46 7.10
N ASN A 131 -3.20 -4.49 7.88
CA ASN A 131 -3.64 -5.67 8.65
C ASN A 131 -2.67 -6.18 9.74
N PHE A 132 -1.70 -5.39 10.18
CA PHE A 132 -0.77 -5.77 11.25
C PHE A 132 -1.38 -5.52 12.63
N ALA A 133 -1.19 -6.42 13.58
CA ALA A 133 -1.58 -6.15 14.96
C ALA A 133 -0.74 -5.01 15.53
N THR A 134 -1.27 -4.30 16.53
CA THR A 134 -0.58 -3.16 17.17
C THR A 134 0.81 -3.52 17.69
N GLU A 135 0.97 -4.73 18.24
CA GLU A 135 2.28 -5.21 18.71
C GLU A 135 3.27 -5.42 17.56
N ASP A 136 2.81 -5.92 16.42
CA ASP A 136 3.66 -6.06 15.23
C ASP A 136 4.07 -4.69 14.68
N VAL A 137 3.15 -3.71 14.67
CA VAL A 137 3.45 -2.33 14.25
C VAL A 137 4.54 -1.72 15.13
N LYS A 138 4.43 -1.88 16.46
CA LYS A 138 5.46 -1.42 17.42
C LYS A 138 6.80 -2.11 17.15
N ARG A 139 6.81 -3.44 17.06
CA ARG A 139 8.03 -4.23 16.79
C ARG A 139 8.71 -3.81 15.49
N ILE A 140 7.93 -3.64 14.41
CA ILE A 140 8.44 -3.19 13.11
C ILE A 140 9.05 -1.80 13.22
N HIS A 141 8.34 -0.86 13.84
CA HIS A 141 8.79 0.50 14.00
C HIS A 141 10.08 0.59 14.84
N GLU A 142 10.13 -0.12 15.98
CA GLU A 142 11.31 -0.17 16.85
C GLU A 142 12.52 -0.79 16.14
N TYR A 143 12.32 -1.90 15.42
CA TYR A 143 13.40 -2.52 14.66
C TYR A 143 13.92 -1.59 13.57
N ALA A 144 13.04 -1.04 12.73
CA ALA A 144 13.41 -0.11 11.67
C ALA A 144 14.18 1.10 12.23
N LYS A 145 13.68 1.68 13.34
CA LYS A 145 14.35 2.78 14.04
C LYS A 145 15.74 2.40 14.55
N SER A 146 15.90 1.21 15.14
CA SER A 146 17.18 0.73 15.67
C SER A 146 18.25 0.52 14.58
N LYS A 147 17.83 0.28 13.33
CA LYS A 147 18.70 0.10 12.17
C LYS A 147 18.87 1.35 11.32
N ASN A 148 18.19 2.44 11.68
CA ASN A 148 18.09 3.65 10.86
C ASN A 148 17.52 3.35 9.45
N TYR A 149 16.55 2.44 9.39
CA TYR A 149 15.80 2.14 8.16
C TYR A 149 14.62 3.10 7.98
N VAL A 150 14.03 3.11 6.78
CA VAL A 150 12.75 3.78 6.53
C VAL A 150 11.68 3.32 7.54
N LEU A 151 11.03 4.27 8.18
CA LEU A 151 9.97 4.00 9.15
C LEU A 151 8.61 3.84 8.46
N PRO A 152 7.73 2.96 8.94
CA PRO A 152 6.34 2.95 8.48
C PRO A 152 5.69 4.26 8.90
N THR A 153 5.11 4.98 7.93
CA THR A 153 4.46 6.29 8.13
C THR A 153 2.99 6.29 7.71
N VAL A 154 2.51 5.17 7.19
CA VAL A 154 1.12 4.98 6.77
C VAL A 154 0.63 3.64 7.28
N TYR A 155 -0.57 3.61 7.85
CA TYR A 155 -1.25 2.37 8.23
C TYR A 155 -2.59 2.29 7.50
N GLN A 156 -2.89 1.15 6.89
CA GLN A 156 -4.19 0.88 6.27
C GLN A 156 -4.90 -0.22 7.06
N GLY A 157 -6.04 0.12 7.67
CA GLY A 157 -6.80 -0.78 8.52
C GLY A 157 -8.29 -0.76 8.23
N ASN A 158 -9.00 -1.81 8.66
CA ASN A 158 -10.45 -1.83 8.63
C ASN A 158 -11.01 -0.86 9.66
N TYR A 159 -11.78 0.13 9.21
CA TYR A 159 -12.45 1.10 10.07
C TYR A 159 -13.76 1.56 9.44
N ASN A 160 -14.86 1.40 10.17
CA ASN A 160 -16.18 1.88 9.77
C ASN A 160 -17.12 1.96 10.98
N ALA A 161 -18.36 2.41 10.79
CA ALA A 161 -19.34 2.56 11.88
C ALA A 161 -19.58 1.28 12.71
N PHE A 162 -19.34 0.10 12.13
CA PHE A 162 -19.50 -1.21 12.78
C PHE A 162 -18.17 -1.86 13.20
N SER A 163 -17.04 -1.37 12.71
CA SER A 163 -15.70 -1.92 12.99
C SER A 163 -14.79 -0.81 13.50
N ARG A 164 -14.72 -0.69 14.83
CA ARG A 164 -14.02 0.40 15.53
C ARG A 164 -12.99 -0.07 16.55
N ALA A 165 -12.70 -1.38 16.60
CA ALA A 165 -11.74 -1.95 17.56
C ALA A 165 -10.34 -1.30 17.48
N ILE A 166 -9.98 -0.75 16.33
CA ILE A 166 -8.73 -0.02 16.10
C ILE A 166 -8.60 1.27 16.93
N GLU A 167 -9.71 1.85 17.42
CA GLU A 167 -9.71 3.04 18.28
C GLU A 167 -9.14 2.75 19.67
N ASP A 168 -9.45 1.56 20.20
CA ASP A 168 -9.06 1.15 21.55
C ASP A 168 -7.68 0.48 21.59
N ASP A 169 -7.09 0.18 20.42
CA ASP A 169 -5.83 -0.55 20.31
C ASP A 169 -4.75 0.23 19.53
N LEU A 170 -4.94 0.45 18.23
CA LEU A 170 -3.89 1.03 17.38
C LEU A 170 -3.85 2.56 17.42
N LEU A 171 -5.02 3.21 17.37
CA LEU A 171 -5.11 4.66 17.26
C LEU A 171 -4.88 5.38 18.58
N LEU A 172 -4.65 4.63 19.68
CA LEU A 172 -4.46 5.10 21.07
C LEU A 172 -4.89 6.55 21.24
N ASP A 173 -6.21 6.72 21.26
CA ASP A 173 -6.82 8.02 21.49
C ASP A 173 -6.36 8.49 22.88
N ASN A 174 -5.45 9.46 22.93
CA ASN A 174 -5.11 10.17 24.16
C ASN A 174 -6.31 11.05 24.55
N ARG A 175 -7.44 10.42 24.89
CA ARG A 175 -8.57 11.08 25.56
C ARG A 175 -8.20 11.48 26.98
#